data_AF-A0A2A4WIS3-F1
#
_entry.id   AF-A0A2A4WIS3-F1
#
_cell.length_a   1.000
_cell.length_b   1.000
_cell.length_c   1.000
_cell.angle_alpha   90.00
_cell.angle_beta   90.00
_cell.angle_gamma   90.00
#
_symmetry.space_group_name_H-M   'P 1'
#
loop_
_entity.id
_entity.type
_entity.pdbx_description
1 polymer ?
#
loop_
_entity_poly.entity_id
_entity_poly.type
_entity_poly.pdbx_seq_one_letter_code
_entity_poly.pdbx_strand_id
1 'polypeptide(L)'
;LSLMTRPGFSLGLLIMVLLVWPEYLRIPLGIMQMSAPRLVAVFLLIKFLINGRQRSMTFGRVDTYIGILWLWIIFANILAGAEFSEITSKIGYGFDTVLMYMVARLAIQEKRDLKDLALPLALTALLMCVAGVVETTTSYSPRKYKPRYQFCITFS
;
A
#
# COMPACT_ATOMS: atom_id res chain seq x y z
N LEU A 1 -7.43 22.91 6.58
CA LEU A 1 -5.99 23.08 6.91
C LEU A 1 -5.55 22.37 8.20
N SER A 2 -6.43 22.07 9.17
CA SER A 2 -6.08 21.35 10.42
C SER A 2 -5.84 19.83 10.27
N LEU A 3 -6.29 19.23 9.15
CA LEU A 3 -5.89 17.87 8.76
C LEU A 3 -4.42 17.76 8.35
N MET A 4 -3.71 18.89 8.14
CA MET A 4 -2.33 18.89 7.65
C MET A 4 -1.28 18.58 8.72
N THR A 5 -1.61 18.68 10.01
CA THR A 5 -0.66 18.55 11.13
C THR A 5 -0.68 17.20 11.85
N ARG A 6 -1.63 16.29 11.56
CA ARG A 6 -1.71 14.98 12.22
C ARG A 6 -1.21 13.85 11.32
N PRO A 7 0.05 13.41 11.49
CA PRO A 7 0.66 12.40 10.64
C PRO A 7 0.04 11.02 10.84
N GLY A 8 -0.36 10.69 12.08
CA GLY A 8 -1.12 9.47 12.37
C GLY A 8 -2.45 9.40 11.62
N PHE A 9 -3.16 10.52 11.50
CA PHE A 9 -4.40 10.58 10.72
C PHE A 9 -4.16 10.37 9.22
N SER A 10 -3.07 10.94 8.69
CA SER A 10 -2.68 10.78 7.27
C SER A 10 -2.37 9.31 6.93
N LEU A 11 -1.72 8.59 7.85
CA LEU A 11 -1.48 7.16 7.71
C LEU A 11 -2.78 6.35 7.79
N GLY A 12 -3.69 6.71 8.69
CA GLY A 12 -5.00 6.06 8.79
C GLY A 12 -5.83 6.22 7.52
N LEU A 13 -5.77 7.39 6.87
CA LEU A 13 -6.37 7.60 5.56
C LEU A 13 -5.73 6.71 4.47
N LEU A 14 -4.41 6.53 4.50
CA LEU A 14 -3.76 5.61 3.57
C LEU A 14 -4.24 4.17 3.77
N ILE A 15 -4.37 3.71 5.02
CA ILE A 15 -4.92 2.39 5.35
C ILE A 15 -6.38 2.29 4.88
N MET A 16 -7.16 3.37 5.05
CA MET A 16 -8.53 3.45 4.54
C MET A 16 -8.59 3.26 3.04
N VAL A 17 -7.76 3.96 2.28
CA VAL A 17 -7.71 3.83 0.82
C VAL A 17 -7.28 2.43 0.42
N LEU A 18 -6.29 1.84 1.11
CA LEU A 18 -5.85 0.46 0.88
C LEU A 18 -6.95 -0.56 1.08
N LEU A 19 -7.74 -0.41 2.14
CA LEU A 19 -8.82 -1.32 2.48
C LEU A 19 -10.01 -1.14 1.53
N VAL A 20 -10.49 0.09 1.37
CA VAL A 20 -11.69 0.40 0.58
C VAL A 20 -11.46 0.18 -0.92
N TRP A 21 -10.24 0.39 -1.40
CA TRP A 21 -9.88 0.26 -2.81
C TRP A 21 -8.96 -0.94 -3.04
N PRO A 22 -9.49 -2.19 -3.00
CA PRO A 22 -8.68 -3.36 -3.26
C PRO A 22 -8.10 -3.30 -4.70
N GLU A 23 -6.92 -3.88 -4.87
CA GLU A 23 -5.97 -3.77 -6.00
C GLU A 23 -6.50 -4.00 -7.43
N TYR A 24 -7.80 -4.16 -7.64
CA TYR A 24 -8.43 -4.46 -8.93
C TYR A 24 -8.47 -3.26 -9.88
N LEU A 25 -8.30 -2.03 -9.39
CA LEU A 25 -8.18 -0.83 -10.23
C LEU A 25 -6.71 -0.48 -10.49
N ARG A 26 -5.99 -1.40 -11.17
CA ARG A 26 -4.67 -1.08 -11.71
C ARG A 26 -4.88 -0.27 -12.98
N ILE A 27 -4.55 1.02 -12.93
CA ILE A 27 -4.51 1.84 -14.13
C ILE A 27 -3.16 1.52 -14.80
N PRO A 28 -3.14 0.91 -16.00
CA PRO A 28 -1.89 0.67 -16.71
C PRO A 28 -1.32 2.02 -17.18
N LEU A 29 -0.39 2.59 -16.42
CA LEU A 29 0.40 3.76 -16.83
C LEU A 29 1.68 3.26 -17.51
N GLY A 30 1.55 2.75 -18.74
CA GLY A 30 2.68 2.27 -19.53
C GLY A 30 3.40 1.06 -18.93
N ILE A 31 4.71 1.19 -18.68
CA ILE A 31 5.62 0.10 -18.24
C ILE A 31 5.41 -0.25 -16.75
N MET A 32 4.80 0.64 -15.96
CA MET A 32 4.51 0.42 -14.55
C MET A 32 3.01 0.45 -14.30
N GLN A 33 2.48 -0.65 -13.75
CA GLN A 33 1.15 -0.64 -13.16
C GLN A 33 1.21 0.15 -11.85
N MET A 34 0.70 1.39 -11.84
CA MET A 34 0.56 2.16 -10.61
C MET A 34 -0.84 1.96 -10.03
N SER A 35 -0.90 1.43 -8.81
CA SER A 35 -2.14 1.33 -8.05
C SER A 35 -2.40 2.67 -7.33
N ALA A 36 -3.68 3.03 -7.12
CA ALA A 36 -4.04 4.23 -6.37
C ALA A 36 -3.38 4.29 -4.97
N PRO A 37 -3.24 3.18 -4.22
CA PRO A 37 -2.48 3.14 -2.96
C PRO A 37 -1.01 3.60 -3.10
N ARG A 38 -0.32 3.23 -4.19
CA ARG A 38 1.07 3.64 -4.44
C ARG A 38 1.18 5.15 -4.58
N LEU A 39 0.28 5.76 -5.35
CA LEU A 39 0.27 7.21 -5.53
C LEU A 39 0.06 7.91 -4.19
N VAL A 40 -0.93 7.50 -3.42
CA VAL A 40 -1.20 8.09 -2.09
C VAL A 40 0.01 7.93 -1.16
N ALA A 41 0.65 6.76 -1.17
CA ALA A 41 1.84 6.49 -0.36
C ALA A 41 3.03 7.36 -0.77
N VAL A 42 3.29 7.53 -2.07
CA VAL A 42 4.34 8.41 -2.58
C VAL A 42 4.06 9.88 -2.24
N PHE A 43 2.82 10.35 -2.41
CA PHE A 43 2.44 11.71 -2.03
C PHE A 43 2.64 11.95 -0.53
N LEU A 44 2.28 11.00 0.33
CA LEU A 44 2.52 11.10 1.76
C LEU A 44 4.00 11.08 2.11
N LEU A 45 4.78 10.24 1.44
CA LEU A 45 6.23 10.20 1.60
C LEU A 45 6.86 11.55 1.25
N ILE A 46 6.54 12.11 0.08
CA ILE A 46 7.00 13.45 -0.34
C ILE A 46 6.59 14.51 0.68
N LYS A 47 5.35 14.46 1.18
CA LYS A 47 4.87 15.38 2.21
C LYS A 47 5.68 15.28 3.51
N PHE A 48 5.99 14.06 3.97
CA PHE A 48 6.80 13.87 5.17
C PHE A 48 8.26 14.31 5.00
N LEU A 49 8.81 14.18 3.79
CA LEU A 49 10.12 14.73 3.42
C LEU A 49 10.11 16.27 3.46
N ILE A 50 9.12 16.92 2.83
CA ILE A 50 9.01 18.39 2.80
C ILE A 50 8.84 18.97 4.20
N ASN A 51 8.08 18.30 5.07
CA ASN A 51 7.90 18.72 6.47
C ASN A 51 9.15 18.53 7.35
N GLY A 52 10.28 18.07 6.80
CA GLY A 52 11.56 17.95 7.51
C GLY A 52 11.58 16.86 8.58
N ARG A 53 10.57 15.99 8.63
CA ARG A 53 10.41 14.96 9.66
C ARG A 53 11.45 13.84 9.58
N GLN A 54 12.15 13.75 8.45
CA GLN A 54 13.26 12.83 8.21
C GLN A 54 14.49 13.16 9.07
N ARG A 55 14.68 14.43 9.48
CA ARG A 55 15.87 14.85 10.24
C ARG A 55 15.98 14.23 11.63
N SER A 56 14.85 13.81 12.21
CA SER A 56 14.80 13.17 13.54
C SER A 56 14.97 11.66 13.48
N MET A 57 15.05 11.07 12.29
CA MET A 57 14.96 9.62 12.12
C MET A 57 16.35 9.01 11.98
N THR A 58 16.77 8.25 12.99
CA THR A 58 17.97 7.42 12.91
C THR A 58 17.65 6.15 12.12
N PHE A 59 18.45 5.87 11.09
CA PHE A 59 18.37 4.61 10.37
C PHE A 59 18.76 3.47 11.32
N GLY A 60 17.82 2.55 11.53
CA GLY A 60 17.99 1.40 12.41
C GLY A 60 18.40 0.17 11.62
N ARG A 61 18.97 -0.83 12.31
CA ARG A 61 19.32 -2.12 11.70
C ARG A 61 18.12 -2.80 11.02
N VAL A 62 16.91 -2.58 11.56
CA VAL A 62 15.65 -3.12 11.01
C VAL A 62 15.37 -2.59 9.59
N ASP A 63 15.66 -1.31 9.29
CA ASP A 63 15.48 -0.76 7.94
C ASP A 63 16.39 -1.49 6.94
N THR A 64 17.62 -1.75 7.36
CA THR A 64 18.62 -2.45 6.56
C THR A 64 18.19 -3.89 6.28
N TYR A 65 17.66 -4.61 7.29
CA TYR A 65 17.15 -5.97 7.09
C TYR A 65 15.99 -6.02 6.09
N ILE A 66 15.06 -5.07 6.16
CA ILE A 66 13.93 -5.00 5.24
C ILE A 66 14.42 -4.74 3.81
N GLY A 67 15.37 -3.82 3.62
CA GLY A 67 15.98 -3.58 2.32
C GLY A 67 16.73 -4.79 1.76
N ILE A 68 17.49 -5.50 2.61
CA ILE A 68 18.23 -6.71 2.22
C ILE A 68 17.26 -7.83 1.84
N LEU A 69 16.22 -8.09 2.64
CA LEU A 69 15.22 -9.11 2.35
C LEU A 69 14.51 -8.84 1.01
N TRP A 70 14.19 -7.57 0.75
CA TRP A 70 13.59 -7.18 -0.52
C TRP A 70 14.52 -7.43 -1.71
N LEU A 71 15.79 -6.99 -1.63
CA LEU A 71 16.79 -7.25 -2.67
C LEU A 71 17.04 -8.74 -2.87
N TRP A 72 17.05 -9.51 -1.78
CA TRP A 72 17.20 -10.96 -1.81
C TRP A 72 16.07 -11.63 -2.60
N ILE A 73 14.82 -11.21 -2.39
CA ILE A 73 13.67 -11.73 -3.15
C ILE A 73 13.84 -11.45 -4.64
N ILE A 74 14.27 -10.25 -5.01
CA ILE A 74 14.51 -9.91 -6.43
C ILE A 74 15.61 -10.80 -7.00
N PHE A 75 16.72 -10.95 -6.27
CA PHE A 75 17.85 -11.76 -6.71
C PHE A 75 17.47 -13.24 -6.87
N ALA A 76 16.70 -13.79 -5.94
CA ALA A 76 16.21 -15.16 -6.01
C ALA A 76 15.31 -15.40 -7.24
N ASN A 77 14.46 -14.43 -7.61
CA ASN A 77 13.61 -14.55 -8.81
C ASN A 77 14.44 -14.47 -10.11
N ILE A 78 15.49 -13.64 -10.14
CA ILE A 78 16.40 -13.56 -11.28
C ILE A 78 17.15 -14.89 -11.45
N LEU A 79 17.67 -15.46 -10.36
CA LEU A 79 18.36 -16.75 -10.37
C LEU A 79 17.45 -17.92 -10.74
N ALA A 80 16.15 -17.84 -10.42
CA ALA A 80 15.16 -18.82 -10.81
C ALA A 80 14.84 -18.80 -12.32
N GLY A 81 15.40 -17.86 -13.09
CA GLY A 81 15.14 -17.73 -14.52
C GLY A 81 13.73 -17.23 -14.83
N ALA A 82 13.11 -16.49 -13.91
CA ALA A 82 11.77 -15.94 -14.10
C ALA A 82 11.73 -15.00 -15.31
N GLU A 83 10.59 -14.97 -16.01
CA GLU A 83 10.40 -14.05 -17.13
C GLU A 83 10.48 -12.59 -16.65
N PHE A 84 10.91 -11.70 -17.55
CA PHE A 84 11.06 -10.27 -17.25
C PHE A 84 9.76 -9.62 -16.74
N SER A 85 8.61 -10.14 -17.17
CA SER A 85 7.29 -9.69 -16.71
C SER A 85 7.05 -10.02 -15.22
N GLU A 86 7.44 -11.22 -14.78
CA GLU A 86 7.31 -11.68 -13.40
C GLU A 86 8.26 -10.91 -12.49
N ILE A 87 9.50 -10.70 -12.92
CA ILE A 87 10.49 -9.91 -12.18
C ILE A 87 9.96 -8.48 -11.95
N THR A 88 9.44 -7.83 -12.98
CA THR A 88 8.88 -6.47 -12.89
C THR A 88 7.70 -6.41 -11.90
N SER A 89 6.82 -7.42 -11.93
CA SER A 89 5.70 -7.53 -10.99
C SER A 89 6.18 -7.69 -9.54
N LYS A 90 7.17 -8.56 -9.30
CA LYS A 90 7.75 -8.79 -7.96
C LYS A 90 8.49 -7.57 -7.43
N ILE A 91 9.20 -6.84 -8.29
CA ILE A 91 9.85 -5.57 -7.93
C ILE A 91 8.79 -4.57 -7.45
N GLY A 92 7.69 -4.42 -8.20
CA GLY A 92 6.59 -3.53 -7.81
C GLY A 92 5.95 -3.91 -6.48
N TYR A 93 5.70 -5.20 -6.24
CA TYR A 93 5.16 -5.67 -4.96
C TYR A 93 6.08 -5.39 -3.79
N GLY A 94 7.36 -5.69 -3.95
CA GLY A 94 8.32 -5.46 -2.89
C GLY A 94 8.55 -3.97 -2.62
N PHE A 95 8.56 -3.14 -3.67
CA PHE A 95 8.60 -1.69 -3.53
C PHE A 95 7.42 -1.17 -2.71
N ASP A 96 6.20 -1.67 -2.94
CA ASP A 96 5.03 -1.28 -2.14
C ASP A 96 5.21 -1.59 -0.67
N THR A 97 5.72 -2.78 -0.34
CA THR A 97 5.93 -3.16 1.06
C THR A 97 6.98 -2.30 1.75
N VAL A 98 8.09 -2.00 1.08
CA VAL A 98 9.17 -1.17 1.65
C VAL A 98 8.72 0.29 1.76
N LEU A 99 8.03 0.79 0.74
CA LEU A 99 7.47 2.14 0.73
C LEU A 99 6.45 2.33 1.86
N MET A 100 5.49 1.41 2.01
CA MET A 100 4.52 1.47 3.09
C MET A 100 5.19 1.38 4.46
N TYR A 101 6.20 0.53 4.62
CA TYR A 101 6.97 0.45 5.85
C TYR A 101 7.65 1.79 6.18
N MET A 102 8.30 2.41 5.20
CA MET A 102 8.97 3.71 5.39
C MET A 102 7.97 4.82 5.73
N VAL A 103 6.83 4.87 5.02
CA VAL A 103 5.75 5.82 5.32
C VAL A 103 5.21 5.60 6.74
N ALA A 104 5.03 4.34 7.15
CA ALA A 104 4.55 4.00 8.48
C ALA A 104 5.50 4.46 9.58
N ARG A 105 6.79 4.22 9.38
CA ARG A 105 7.82 4.62 10.33
C ARG A 105 7.99 6.14 10.41
N LEU A 106 7.86 6.85 9.30
CA LEU A 106 7.89 8.33 9.28
C LEU A 106 6.63 8.94 9.90
N ALA A 107 5.48 8.26 9.80
CA ALA A 107 4.23 8.74 10.35
C ALA A 107 4.17 8.56 11.88
N ILE A 108 4.64 7.43 12.40
CA ILE A 108 4.57 7.06 13.83
C ILE A 108 5.93 7.34 14.49
N GLN A 109 6.09 8.55 15.03
CA GLN A 109 7.27 8.91 15.81
C GLN A 109 6.96 8.93 17.32
N GLU A 110 5.74 9.32 17.68
CA GLU A 110 5.31 9.42 19.08
C GLU A 110 4.08 8.57 19.37
N LYS A 111 3.90 8.20 20.65
CA LYS A 111 2.68 7.52 21.12
C LYS A 111 1.40 8.32 20.86
N ARG A 112 1.52 9.64 20.70
CA ARG A 112 0.39 10.52 20.34
C ARG A 112 -0.09 10.28 18.92
N ASP A 113 0.83 10.04 17.98
CA ASP A 113 0.50 9.74 16.58
C ASP A 113 -0.31 8.45 16.45
N LEU A 114 -0.03 7.46 17.32
CA LEU A 114 -0.80 6.22 17.44
C LEU A 114 -2.25 6.46 17.88
N LYS A 115 -2.51 7.42 18.78
CA LYS A 115 -3.87 7.77 19.17
C LYS A 115 -4.63 8.45 18.04
N ASP A 116 -3.95 9.31 17.28
CA ASP A 116 -4.54 9.98 16.11
C ASP A 116 -4.84 9.01 14.96
N LEU A 117 -4.18 7.84 14.94
CA LEU A 117 -4.47 6.75 14.01
C LEU A 117 -5.77 5.99 14.36
N ALA A 118 -6.18 5.97 15.63
CA ALA A 118 -7.29 5.14 16.08
C ALA A 118 -8.64 5.54 15.44
N LEU A 119 -8.89 6.84 15.28
CA LEU A 119 -10.14 7.34 14.70
C LEU A 119 -10.33 6.90 13.24
N PRO A 120 -9.40 7.17 12.30
CA PRO A 120 -9.55 6.69 10.93
C PRO A 120 -9.59 5.16 10.85
N LEU A 121 -8.88 4.44 11.73
CA LEU A 121 -8.94 2.97 11.77
C LEU A 121 -10.29 2.42 12.25
N ALA A 122 -10.92 3.09 13.22
CA ALA A 122 -12.26 2.75 13.66
C ALA A 122 -13.29 3.02 12.55
N LEU A 123 -13.12 4.12 11.83
CA LEU A 123 -13.98 4.48 10.70
C LEU A 123 -13.85 3.47 9.55
N THR A 124 -12.63 3.00 9.24
CA THR A 124 -12.43 1.95 8.23
C THR A 124 -13.04 0.62 8.65
N ALA A 125 -12.85 0.22 9.91
CA ALA A 125 -13.44 -1.00 10.44
C ALA A 125 -14.97 -0.96 10.37
N LEU A 126 -15.57 0.18 10.70
CA LEU A 126 -17.02 0.37 10.60
C LEU A 126 -17.49 0.27 9.15
N LEU A 127 -16.84 0.97 8.22
CA LEU A 127 -17.19 0.90 6.79
C LEU A 127 -17.06 -0.53 6.23
N MET A 128 -16.01 -1.25 6.62
CA MET A 128 -15.81 -2.64 6.22
C MET A 128 -16.85 -3.58 6.82
N CYS A 129 -17.27 -3.33 8.06
CA CYS A 129 -18.35 -4.08 8.68
C CYS A 129 -19.67 -3.88 7.92
N VAL A 130 -20.03 -2.62 7.61
CA VAL A 130 -21.22 -2.31 6.82
C VAL A 130 -21.15 -2.96 5.44
N ALA A 131 -20.00 -2.85 4.75
CA ALA A 131 -19.79 -3.49 3.46
C ALA A 131 -19.96 -5.02 3.54
N GLY A 132 -19.40 -5.66 4.57
CA GLY A 132 -19.56 -7.10 4.81
C GLY A 132 -21.01 -7.51 5.08
N VAL A 133 -21.76 -6.72 5.86
CA VAL A 133 -23.19 -6.96 6.09
C VAL A 133 -24.00 -6.84 4.79
N VAL A 134 -23.68 -5.85 3.95
CA VAL A 134 -24.31 -5.71 2.63
C VAL A 134 -23.96 -6.88 1.70
N GLU A 135 -22.69 -7.30 1.65
CA GLU A 135 -22.25 -8.46 0.84
C GLU A 135 -22.96 -9.76 1.28
N THR A 136 -23.08 -9.99 2.59
CA THR A 136 -23.70 -11.20 3.15
C THR A 136 -25.22 -11.23 2.96
N THR A 137 -25.89 -10.10 3.13
CA THR A 137 -27.36 -10.00 2.96
C THR A 137 -27.79 -10.03 1.50
N THR A 138 -27.04 -9.37 0.61
CA THR A 138 -27.43 -9.25 -0.80
C THR A 138 -27.02 -10.47 -1.61
N SER A 139 -26.13 -11.34 -1.10
CA SER A 139 -25.44 -12.42 -1.86
C SER A 139 -24.73 -11.94 -3.14
N TYR A 140 -24.74 -10.64 -3.38
CA TYR A 140 -24.07 -9.94 -4.45
C TYR A 140 -22.62 -9.76 -3.99
N SER A 141 -21.82 -10.76 -4.29
CA SER A 141 -20.38 -10.67 -4.15
C SER A 141 -19.83 -10.01 -5.41
N PRO A 142 -19.26 -8.79 -5.35
CA PRO A 142 -18.48 -8.25 -6.46
C PRO A 142 -17.29 -9.16 -6.81
N ARG A 143 -16.87 -10.02 -5.87
CA ARG A 143 -15.80 -11.01 -6.06
C ARG A 143 -16.23 -12.22 -6.88
N LYS A 144 -17.53 -12.48 -7.04
CA LYS A 144 -18.05 -13.52 -7.94
C LYS A 144 -18.14 -13.06 -9.39
N TYR A 145 -18.23 -11.76 -9.63
CA TYR A 145 -18.09 -11.19 -10.97
C TYR A 145 -16.61 -10.95 -11.25
N LYS A 146 -15.88 -12.03 -11.56
CA LYS A 146 -14.70 -11.91 -12.42
C LYS A 146 -15.19 -11.28 -13.74
N PRO A 147 -14.77 -10.07 -14.13
CA PRO A 147 -14.83 -9.74 -15.54
C PRO A 147 -14.01 -10.80 -16.28
N ARG A 148 -14.67 -11.53 -17.18
CA ARG A 148 -14.12 -12.57 -18.05
C ARG A 148 -13.11 -12.02 -19.07
N TYR A 149 -12.49 -10.87 -18.81
CA TYR A 149 -11.54 -10.18 -19.71
C TYR A 149 -10.08 -10.56 -19.45
N GLN A 150 -9.78 -11.40 -18.45
CA GLN A 150 -8.41 -11.84 -18.16
C GLN A 150 -8.07 -13.24 -18.72
N PHE A 151 -9.00 -13.89 -19.43
CA PHE A 151 -8.76 -15.19 -20.08
C PHE A 151 -8.60 -15.10 -21.61
N CYS A 152 -8.62 -13.89 -22.20
CA CYS A 152 -8.49 -13.71 -23.66
C CYS A 152 -7.14 -13.12 -24.12
N ILE A 153 -6.13 -12.98 -23.24
CA ILE A 153 -4.77 -12.54 -23.61
C ILE A 153 -3.75 -13.65 -23.35
N THR A 154 -4.16 -14.91 -23.42
CA THR A 154 -3.24 -16.05 -23.28
C THR A 154 -3.74 -17.22 -24.13
N PHE A 155 -3.94 -16.99 -25.43
CA PHE A 155 -3.88 -18.01 -26.49
C PHE A 155 -3.95 -17.29 -27.84
N SER A 156 -2.83 -16.75 -28.28
CA SER A 156 -2.41 -16.62 -29.69
C SER A 156 -0.93 -16.28 -29.72
#